data_AF-M7ARG4-F1
#
_entry.id   AF-M7ARG4-F1
#
_cell.length_a   1.000
_cell.length_b   1.000
_cell.length_c   1.000
_cell.angle_alpha   90.00
_cell.angle_beta   90.00
_cell.angle_gamma   90.00
#
_symmetry.space_group_name_H-M   'P 1'
#
loop_
_entity.id
_entity.type
_entity.pdbx_description
1 polymer ?
#
loop_
_entity_poly.entity_id
_entity_poly.type
_entity_poly.pdbx_seq_one_letter_code
_entity_poly.pdbx_strand_id
1 'polypeptide(L)'
;MPEGPELHLASCYINTVCAGLIFSGKVEKSEVSKNPEVLFESDAYLISATSRGKEIKLTLMPLKEEKDTLPGRERGREGQSQNGPQQPMDLVFRFGMSGSFKLTSGAELPKHAHLRFYTKESPRRALCFVDFRRFGRWEVHGTWQLDRGPCVMLEYEKFRENVLRNLSDKAFNKPICEALLNQKFFNGICNYLRAEILYRLKIPPFEKARTVLEALQHRKQSPDLTLSKKVKLKRENPDLLELCHAVPMEVIDMGGKGYGPEPSDDTTAFEEWLQCYCVPGMRSLRDGNGRTIWFQVRTAVALHSERLDS
;
A
#
# COMPACT_ATOMS: atom_id res chain seq x y z
N MET A 1 -1.38 -9.68 -6.48
CA MET A 1 -2.30 -8.73 -5.82
C MET A 1 -1.39 -7.69 -5.20
N PRO A 2 -1.56 -6.40 -5.48
CA PRO A 2 -0.77 -5.36 -4.83
C PRO A 2 -0.85 -5.50 -3.30
N GLU A 3 0.28 -5.29 -2.66
CA GLU A 3 0.55 -5.26 -1.23
C GLU A 3 0.98 -3.83 -0.83
N GLY A 4 1.56 -3.65 0.35
CA GLY A 4 2.00 -2.33 0.81
C GLY A 4 2.93 -1.61 -0.19
N PRO A 5 4.04 -2.23 -0.61
CA PRO A 5 5.04 -1.58 -1.46
C PRO A 5 4.45 -0.97 -2.75
N GLU A 6 3.54 -1.67 -3.42
CA GLU A 6 2.96 -1.22 -4.68
C GLU A 6 2.05 -0.03 -4.50
N LEU A 7 1.27 0.01 -3.41
CA LEU A 7 0.44 1.18 -3.11
C LEU A 7 1.32 2.38 -2.75
N HIS A 8 2.45 2.14 -2.09
CA HIS A 8 3.43 3.19 -1.80
C HIS A 8 4.06 3.74 -3.07
N LEU A 9 4.63 2.87 -3.90
CA LEU A 9 5.24 3.25 -5.18
C LEU A 9 4.23 3.93 -6.11
N ALA A 10 2.98 3.49 -6.14
CA ALA A 10 1.92 4.16 -6.89
C ALA A 10 1.63 5.57 -6.35
N SER A 11 1.64 5.78 -5.03
CA SER A 11 1.49 7.12 -4.45
C SER A 11 2.65 8.04 -4.80
N CYS A 12 3.89 7.54 -4.78
CA CYS A 12 5.06 8.27 -5.23
C CYS A 12 4.94 8.64 -6.71
N TYR A 13 4.61 7.68 -7.57
CA TYR A 13 4.41 7.91 -9.00
C TYR A 13 3.38 9.00 -9.26
N ILE A 14 2.20 8.95 -8.63
CA ILE A 14 1.16 9.96 -8.83
C ILE A 14 1.68 11.34 -8.47
N ASN A 15 2.35 11.49 -7.33
CA ASN A 15 2.94 12.77 -6.93
C ASN A 15 4.01 13.24 -7.91
N THR A 16 4.84 12.35 -8.43
CA THR A 16 5.88 12.67 -9.42
C THR A 16 5.28 13.12 -10.75
N VAL A 17 4.34 12.36 -11.31
CA VAL A 17 3.78 12.65 -12.64
C VAL A 17 2.76 13.79 -12.62
N CYS A 18 2.12 14.06 -11.47
CA CYS A 18 1.21 15.20 -11.30
C CYS A 18 1.94 16.47 -10.84
N ALA A 19 3.24 16.40 -10.54
CA ALA A 19 4.01 17.58 -10.13
C ALA A 19 3.96 18.66 -11.20
N GLY A 20 3.54 19.87 -10.82
CA GLY A 20 3.40 21.01 -11.72
C GLY A 20 2.19 20.95 -12.66
N LEU A 21 1.36 19.89 -12.59
CA LEU A 21 0.16 19.78 -13.42
C LEU A 21 -1.04 20.43 -12.73
N ILE A 22 -1.78 21.22 -13.50
CA ILE A 22 -3.06 21.77 -13.08
C ILE A 22 -4.17 20.98 -13.78
N PHE A 23 -5.09 20.44 -13.00
CA PHE A 23 -6.27 19.75 -13.47
C PHE A 23 -7.47 20.69 -13.51
N SER A 24 -8.48 20.38 -14.32
CA SER A 24 -9.69 21.22 -14.43
C SER A 24 -10.91 20.40 -14.83
N GLY A 25 -12.09 20.95 -14.56
CA GLY A 25 -13.38 20.35 -14.87
C GLY A 25 -13.78 19.26 -13.88
N LYS A 26 -14.66 18.38 -14.36
CA LYS A 26 -15.26 17.29 -13.58
C LYS A 26 -14.34 16.08 -13.51
N VAL A 27 -14.48 15.28 -12.45
CA VAL A 27 -13.94 13.92 -12.42
C VAL A 27 -14.90 13.00 -13.18
N GLU A 28 -14.39 12.24 -14.15
CA GLU A 28 -15.23 11.37 -14.96
C GLU A 28 -15.10 9.89 -14.58
N LYS A 29 -16.22 9.25 -14.27
CA LYS A 29 -16.31 7.79 -14.10
C LYS A 29 -16.75 7.14 -15.41
N SER A 30 -16.25 5.94 -15.71
CA SER A 30 -16.83 5.11 -16.79
C SER A 30 -18.23 4.59 -16.42
N GLU A 31 -19.14 4.50 -17.37
CA GLU A 31 -20.50 3.98 -17.14
C GLU A 31 -20.52 2.56 -16.56
N VAL A 32 -19.58 1.70 -16.98
CA VAL A 32 -19.52 0.29 -16.57
C VAL A 32 -18.98 0.06 -15.15
N SER A 33 -18.47 1.11 -14.49
CA SER A 33 -17.94 1.01 -13.12
C SER A 33 -19.07 1.07 -12.10
N LYS A 34 -19.08 0.10 -11.18
CA LYS A 34 -20.03 0.03 -10.06
C LYS A 34 -19.57 0.80 -8.81
N ASN A 35 -18.46 1.52 -8.89
CA ASN A 35 -17.98 2.39 -7.82
C ASN A 35 -18.75 3.73 -7.82
N PRO A 36 -18.77 4.48 -6.70
CA PRO A 36 -19.52 5.73 -6.61
C PRO A 36 -19.06 6.80 -7.61
N GLU A 37 -19.98 7.66 -8.03
CA GLU A 37 -19.65 8.90 -8.76
C GLU A 37 -18.82 9.83 -7.87
N VAL A 38 -17.92 10.59 -8.50
CA VAL A 38 -17.11 11.62 -7.81
C VAL A 38 -17.69 12.98 -8.19
N LEU A 39 -18.54 13.52 -7.33
CA LEU A 39 -19.20 14.81 -7.54
C LEU A 39 -18.24 15.97 -7.20
N PHE A 40 -17.22 16.14 -8.02
CA PHE A 40 -16.20 17.18 -7.91
C PHE A 40 -16.05 17.91 -9.24
N GLU A 41 -16.05 19.24 -9.19
CA GLU A 41 -15.81 20.12 -10.33
C GLU A 41 -15.04 21.36 -9.86
N SER A 42 -13.99 21.74 -10.58
CA SER A 42 -13.20 22.94 -10.30
C SER A 42 -12.44 23.41 -11.54
N ASP A 43 -12.34 24.72 -11.75
CA ASP A 43 -11.65 25.33 -12.89
C ASP A 43 -10.13 25.16 -12.86
N ALA A 44 -9.57 24.90 -11.68
CA ALA A 44 -8.16 24.63 -11.47
C ALA A 44 -7.98 23.90 -10.13
N TYR A 45 -7.36 22.72 -10.15
CA TYR A 45 -7.04 21.97 -8.93
C TYR A 45 -5.75 21.16 -9.08
N LEU A 46 -5.13 20.86 -7.95
CA LEU A 46 -3.98 19.97 -7.84
C LEU A 46 -4.42 18.59 -7.38
N ILE A 47 -3.65 17.57 -7.75
CA ILE A 47 -3.81 16.21 -7.26
C ILE A 47 -2.53 15.82 -6.51
N SER A 48 -2.69 15.31 -5.29
CA SER A 48 -1.62 14.67 -4.53
C SER A 48 -2.08 13.32 -4.00
N ALA A 49 -1.13 12.46 -3.65
CA ALA A 49 -1.37 11.12 -3.19
C ALA A 49 -0.60 10.79 -1.91
N THR A 50 -1.20 10.01 -1.03
CA THR A 50 -0.55 9.37 0.12
C THR A 50 -0.96 7.91 0.18
N SER A 51 -0.15 7.04 0.78
CA SER A 51 -0.45 5.62 0.94
C SER A 51 -0.46 5.23 2.41
N ARG A 52 -1.26 4.21 2.75
CA ARG A 52 -1.29 3.60 4.08
C ARG A 52 -1.64 2.13 4.00
N GLY A 53 -0.63 1.27 4.11
CA GLY A 53 -0.81 -0.17 3.95
C GLY A 53 -1.32 -0.49 2.55
N LYS A 54 -2.48 -1.16 2.44
CA LYS A 54 -3.07 -1.54 1.14
C LYS A 54 -4.08 -0.53 0.59
N GLU A 55 -3.94 0.74 0.96
CA GLU A 55 -4.80 1.83 0.53
C GLU A 55 -3.96 3.01 0.03
N ILE A 56 -4.51 3.75 -0.94
CA ILE A 56 -3.98 5.03 -1.41
C ILE A 56 -5.08 6.08 -1.29
N LYS A 57 -4.73 7.28 -0.85
CA LYS A 57 -5.64 8.42 -0.76
C LYS A 57 -5.17 9.50 -1.71
N LEU A 58 -6.02 9.86 -2.67
CA LEU A 58 -5.85 11.04 -3.50
C LEU A 58 -6.55 12.22 -2.85
N THR A 59 -5.89 13.38 -2.87
CA THR A 59 -6.48 14.65 -2.45
C THR A 59 -6.58 15.56 -3.66
N LEU A 60 -7.81 15.97 -3.99
CA LEU A 60 -8.12 16.97 -5.00
C LEU A 60 -8.20 18.33 -4.31
N MET A 61 -7.29 19.23 -4.64
CA MET A 61 -7.12 20.52 -3.96
C MET A 61 -7.44 21.67 -4.93
N PRO A 62 -8.65 22.27 -4.87
CA PRO A 62 -8.99 23.45 -5.66
C PRO A 62 -8.00 24.59 -5.42
N LEU A 63 -7.53 25.21 -6.50
CA LEU A 63 -6.75 26.43 -6.44
C LEU A 63 -7.71 27.61 -6.30
N LYS A 64 -7.43 28.50 -5.34
CA LYS A 64 -8.18 29.76 -5.25
C LYS A 64 -7.80 30.60 -6.46
N GLU A 65 -8.78 31.12 -7.18
CA GLU A 65 -8.52 32.21 -8.11
C GLU A 65 -8.05 33.41 -7.29
N GLU A 66 -6.84 33.89 -7.54
CA GLU A 66 -6.48 35.25 -7.17
C GLU A 66 -7.43 36.17 -7.94
N LYS A 67 -8.46 36.67 -7.26
CA LYS A 67 -9.14 37.85 -7.77
C LYS A 67 -8.09 38.94 -7.77
N ASP A 68 -7.61 39.33 -8.94
CA ASP A 68 -6.96 40.62 -9.16
C ASP A 68 -7.86 41.70 -8.54
N THR A 69 -7.56 42.10 -7.30
CA THR A 69 -8.18 43.27 -6.69
C THR A 69 -7.54 44.49 -7.32
N LEU A 70 -7.97 44.78 -8.56
CA LEU A 70 -7.90 46.14 -9.08
C LEU A 70 -8.99 46.96 -8.35
N PRO A 71 -8.62 48.01 -7.60
CA PRO A 71 -9.60 48.84 -6.93
C PRO A 71 -10.27 49.74 -7.96
N GLY A 72 -11.54 49.44 -8.26
CA GLY A 72 -12.43 50.37 -8.95
C GLY A 72 -12.97 49.87 -10.28
N ARG A 73 -14.10 49.16 -10.21
CA ARG A 73 -15.24 49.38 -11.11
C ARG A 73 -16.46 48.66 -10.57
N GLU A 74 -17.46 49.45 -10.19
CA GLU A 74 -18.74 48.97 -9.71
C GLU A 74 -19.58 48.37 -10.84
N ARG A 75 -20.21 47.24 -10.51
CA ARG A 75 -21.53 46.72 -10.92
C ARG A 75 -21.84 46.59 -12.42
N GLY A 76 -21.89 45.32 -12.85
CA GLY A 76 -22.65 44.89 -14.02
C GLY A 76 -22.93 43.38 -14.01
N ARG A 77 -24.17 43.01 -13.66
CA ARG A 77 -24.85 41.70 -13.83
C ARG A 77 -24.22 40.47 -13.15
N GLU A 78 -24.81 40.14 -12.01
CA GLU A 78 -24.72 38.85 -11.33
C GLU A 78 -25.22 37.70 -12.22
N GLY A 79 -24.28 37.00 -12.86
CA GLY A 79 -24.43 35.58 -13.14
C GLY A 79 -23.96 34.84 -11.89
N GLN A 80 -24.89 34.43 -11.03
CA GLN A 80 -24.58 33.59 -9.86
C GLN A 80 -24.01 32.24 -10.36
N SER A 81 -22.68 32.07 -10.31
CA SER A 81 -22.12 30.73 -10.18
C SER A 81 -22.58 30.19 -8.83
N GLN A 82 -23.46 29.19 -8.84
CA GLN A 82 -24.12 28.65 -7.64
C GLN A 82 -23.19 27.89 -6.68
N ASN A 83 -21.90 27.77 -6.97
CA ASN A 83 -20.99 27.02 -6.13
C ASN A 83 -19.99 27.99 -5.47
N GLY A 84 -20.05 28.06 -4.14
CA GLY A 84 -18.96 28.63 -3.34
C GLY A 84 -17.63 27.93 -3.62
N PRO A 85 -16.51 28.41 -3.06
CA PRO A 85 -15.20 27.79 -3.31
C PRO A 85 -15.26 26.29 -2.99
N GLN A 86 -15.01 25.47 -4.02
CA GLN A 86 -15.01 24.01 -3.90
C GLN A 86 -14.03 23.63 -2.78
N GLN A 87 -14.49 22.79 -1.85
CA GLN A 87 -13.64 22.31 -0.77
C GLN A 87 -12.70 21.20 -1.27
N PRO A 88 -11.53 21.01 -0.63
CA PRO A 88 -10.68 19.87 -0.92
C PRO A 88 -11.44 18.56 -0.75
N MET A 89 -11.19 17.60 -1.65
CA MET A 89 -11.86 16.29 -1.62
C MET A 89 -10.85 15.16 -1.58
N ASP A 90 -11.03 14.26 -0.61
CA ASP A 90 -10.25 13.04 -0.50
C ASP A 90 -10.99 11.84 -1.13
N LEU A 91 -10.23 11.03 -1.88
CA LEU A 91 -10.67 9.78 -2.49
C LEU A 91 -9.74 8.64 -2.04
N VAL A 92 -10.29 7.61 -1.41
CA VAL A 92 -9.49 6.45 -0.93
C VAL A 92 -9.70 5.27 -1.86
N PHE A 93 -8.63 4.74 -2.43
CA PHE A 93 -8.64 3.62 -3.36
C PHE A 93 -8.01 2.36 -2.76
N ARG A 94 -8.57 1.22 -3.18
CA ARG A 94 -7.99 -0.11 -3.04
C ARG A 94 -7.90 -0.72 -4.43
N PHE A 95 -6.73 -1.15 -4.85
CA PHE A 95 -6.49 -1.56 -6.24
C PHE A 95 -7.10 -2.91 -6.64
N GLY A 96 -7.51 -3.72 -5.66
CA GLY A 96 -7.94 -5.09 -5.97
C GLY A 96 -6.78 -5.90 -6.55
N MET A 97 -6.97 -6.56 -7.70
CA MET A 97 -5.94 -7.39 -8.33
C MET A 97 -5.19 -6.70 -9.48
N SER A 98 -5.82 -5.73 -10.14
CA SER A 98 -5.37 -5.14 -11.40
C SER A 98 -5.52 -3.61 -11.48
N GLY A 99 -5.94 -2.98 -10.38
CA GLY A 99 -6.00 -1.53 -10.28
C GLY A 99 -4.60 -0.92 -10.37
N SER A 100 -4.48 0.16 -11.11
CA SER A 100 -3.27 0.96 -11.28
C SER A 100 -3.64 2.40 -11.63
N PHE A 101 -2.70 3.33 -11.45
CA PHE A 101 -2.81 4.69 -11.95
C PHE A 101 -1.87 4.88 -13.13
N LYS A 102 -2.34 5.56 -14.17
CA LYS A 102 -1.54 5.91 -15.35
C LYS A 102 -1.83 7.35 -15.77
N LEU A 103 -0.78 8.11 -16.06
CA LEU A 103 -0.92 9.39 -16.76
C LEU A 103 -0.78 9.13 -18.26
N THR A 104 -1.78 9.52 -19.05
CA THR A 104 -1.79 9.34 -20.51
C THR A 104 -2.11 10.64 -21.24
N SER A 105 -1.96 10.64 -22.57
CA SER A 105 -2.62 11.61 -23.44
C SER A 105 -4.14 11.52 -23.31
N GLY A 106 -4.82 12.66 -23.27
CA GLY A 106 -6.29 12.72 -23.24
C GLY A 106 -6.94 12.18 -24.51
N ALA A 107 -6.19 12.07 -25.62
CA ALA A 107 -6.65 11.44 -26.87
C ALA A 107 -6.51 9.91 -26.86
N GLU A 108 -5.68 9.34 -25.98
CA GLU A 108 -5.31 7.93 -25.95
C GLU A 108 -5.62 7.31 -24.58
N LEU A 109 -6.90 7.30 -24.22
CA LEU A 109 -7.36 6.76 -22.94
C LEU A 109 -7.27 5.22 -22.93
N PRO A 110 -6.72 4.60 -21.86
CA PRO A 110 -6.77 3.16 -21.69
C PRO A 110 -8.20 2.62 -21.71
N LYS A 111 -8.42 1.49 -22.39
CA LYS A 111 -9.74 0.82 -22.52
C LYS A 111 -10.47 0.61 -21.18
N HIS A 112 -9.71 0.40 -20.11
CA HIS A 112 -10.23 0.11 -18.77
C HIS A 112 -10.01 1.27 -17.78
N ALA A 113 -9.91 2.52 -18.28
CA ALA A 113 -9.84 3.74 -17.46
C ALA A 113 -11.21 4.05 -16.83
N HIS A 114 -11.39 3.61 -15.59
CA HIS A 114 -12.68 3.66 -14.89
C HIS A 114 -12.94 4.96 -14.13
N LEU A 115 -11.89 5.71 -13.80
CA LEU A 115 -11.96 7.06 -13.24
C LEU A 115 -10.88 7.93 -13.88
N ARG A 116 -11.21 9.14 -14.30
CA ARG A 116 -10.34 10.01 -15.11
C ARG A 116 -10.34 11.45 -14.58
N PHE A 117 -9.15 12.04 -14.53
CA PHE A 117 -8.91 13.44 -14.15
C PHE A 117 -8.12 14.11 -15.27
N TYR A 118 -8.63 15.20 -15.84
CA TYR A 118 -8.02 15.86 -17.00
C TYR A 118 -7.24 17.11 -16.63
N THR A 119 -6.08 17.28 -17.27
CA THR A 119 -5.28 18.51 -17.13
C THR A 119 -5.94 19.70 -17.84
N LYS A 120 -5.64 20.91 -17.38
CA LYS A 120 -6.12 22.19 -17.93
C LYS A 120 -5.40 22.60 -19.22
N GLU A 121 -4.16 22.19 -19.37
CA GLU A 121 -3.29 22.48 -20.51
C GLU A 121 -3.78 21.86 -21.84
N SER A 122 -3.17 22.28 -22.95
CA SER A 122 -3.41 21.73 -24.28
C SER A 122 -2.08 21.33 -24.93
N PRO A 123 -1.92 20.10 -25.46
CA PRO A 123 -2.91 19.02 -25.47
C PRO A 123 -3.20 18.47 -24.06
N ARG A 124 -4.46 18.10 -23.81
CA ARG A 124 -4.88 17.58 -22.51
C ARG A 124 -4.22 16.23 -22.23
N ARG A 125 -3.83 16.01 -20.98
CA ARG A 125 -3.46 14.72 -20.39
C ARG A 125 -4.55 14.25 -19.44
N ALA A 126 -4.55 12.96 -19.14
CA ALA A 126 -5.50 12.36 -18.22
C ALA A 126 -4.81 11.43 -17.22
N LEU A 127 -4.94 11.70 -15.92
CA LEU A 127 -4.64 10.72 -14.89
C LEU A 127 -5.81 9.74 -14.80
N CYS A 128 -5.54 8.45 -14.95
CA CYS A 128 -6.55 7.41 -15.07
C CYS A 128 -6.36 6.34 -14.00
N PHE A 129 -7.42 6.00 -13.27
CA PHE A 129 -7.49 4.74 -12.54
C PHE A 129 -7.93 3.62 -13.49
N VAL A 130 -7.01 2.70 -13.81
CA VAL A 130 -7.20 1.62 -14.76
C VAL A 130 -7.37 0.30 -14.03
N ASP A 131 -8.44 -0.45 -14.31
CA ASP A 131 -8.68 -1.74 -13.67
C ASP A 131 -9.52 -2.70 -14.53
N PHE A 132 -8.86 -3.56 -15.30
CA PHE A 132 -9.58 -4.45 -16.24
C PHE A 132 -10.44 -5.52 -15.55
N ARG A 133 -10.13 -5.92 -14.31
CA ARG A 133 -10.93 -6.91 -13.56
C ARG A 133 -12.03 -6.26 -12.71
N ARG A 134 -12.02 -4.94 -12.55
CA ARG A 134 -13.00 -4.17 -11.77
C ARG A 134 -13.14 -4.65 -10.32
N PHE A 135 -12.04 -5.10 -9.73
CA PHE A 135 -11.98 -5.47 -8.31
C PHE A 135 -11.56 -4.31 -7.42
N GLY A 136 -10.97 -3.28 -8.03
CA GLY A 136 -10.61 -2.04 -7.38
C GLY A 136 -11.84 -1.26 -6.95
N ARG A 137 -11.72 -0.61 -5.80
CA ARG A 137 -12.77 0.17 -5.15
C ARG A 137 -12.26 1.55 -4.80
N TRP A 138 -13.14 2.54 -4.82
CA TRP A 138 -12.86 3.84 -4.22
C TRP A 138 -14.03 4.35 -3.38
N GLU A 139 -13.69 5.18 -2.41
CA GLU A 139 -14.60 5.85 -1.50
C GLU A 139 -14.41 7.37 -1.63
N VAL A 140 -15.51 8.11 -1.68
CA VAL A 140 -15.53 9.58 -1.82
C VAL A 140 -15.70 10.20 -0.44
N HIS A 141 -14.98 11.30 -0.17
CA HIS A 141 -14.84 11.87 1.18
C HIS A 141 -14.32 10.84 2.19
N GLY A 142 -13.55 9.86 1.69
CA GLY A 142 -13.07 8.74 2.48
C GLY A 142 -11.93 9.13 3.41
N THR A 143 -11.94 8.58 4.60
CA THR A 143 -10.73 8.40 5.41
C THR A 143 -10.22 6.96 5.22
N TRP A 144 -9.05 6.63 5.75
CA TRP A 144 -8.57 5.26 5.76
C TRP A 144 -9.61 4.31 6.37
N GLN A 145 -9.66 3.06 5.90
CA GLN A 145 -10.59 2.08 6.48
C GLN A 145 -10.36 1.94 7.99
N LEU A 146 -11.42 2.14 8.77
CA LEU A 146 -11.37 2.22 10.23
C LEU A 146 -10.90 0.91 10.89
N ASP A 147 -11.14 -0.23 10.25
CA ASP A 147 -10.76 -1.55 10.74
C ASP A 147 -9.31 -1.93 10.38
N ARG A 148 -8.58 -1.07 9.66
CA ARG A 148 -7.17 -1.29 9.30
C ARG A 148 -6.20 -0.67 10.30
N GLY A 149 -5.26 -1.50 10.74
CA GLY A 149 -4.18 -1.09 11.63
C GLY A 149 -3.17 -0.13 10.98
N PRO A 150 -2.19 0.33 11.77
CA PRO A 150 -1.09 1.15 11.27
C PRO A 150 -0.33 0.47 10.13
N CYS A 151 0.16 1.26 9.18
CA CYS A 151 0.94 0.76 8.06
C CYS A 151 2.27 0.17 8.56
N VAL A 152 2.59 -1.06 8.13
CA VAL A 152 3.84 -1.74 8.51
C VAL A 152 5.11 -1.02 8.02
N MET A 153 5.00 -0.21 6.97
CA MET A 153 6.12 0.54 6.37
C MET A 153 6.25 1.94 6.98
N LEU A 154 5.18 2.71 6.97
CA LEU A 154 5.21 4.14 7.30
C LEU A 154 4.90 4.44 8.77
N GLU A 155 4.44 3.44 9.53
CA GLU A 155 4.00 3.60 10.92
C GLU A 155 4.52 2.47 11.83
N TYR A 156 5.76 2.00 11.60
CA TYR A 156 6.32 0.79 12.23
C TYR A 156 6.11 0.71 13.75
N GLU A 157 6.47 1.74 14.51
CA GLU A 157 6.36 1.69 15.97
C GLU A 157 4.90 1.55 16.43
N LYS A 158 3.97 2.27 15.79
CA LYS A 158 2.52 2.15 16.06
C LYS A 158 2.01 0.77 15.65
N PHE A 159 2.46 0.24 14.51
CA PHE A 159 2.13 -1.10 14.05
C PHE A 159 2.56 -2.15 15.08
N ARG A 160 3.83 -2.10 15.48
CA ARG A 160 4.43 -3.04 16.43
C ARG A 160 3.69 -3.00 17.76
N GLU A 161 3.45 -1.81 18.29
CA GLU A 161 2.71 -1.62 19.53
C GLU A 161 1.27 -2.15 19.42
N ASN A 162 0.57 -1.88 18.32
CA ASN A 162 -0.78 -2.36 18.07
C ASN A 162 -0.86 -3.88 18.09
N VAL A 163 0.12 -4.60 17.50
CA VAL A 163 0.15 -6.07 17.57
C VAL A 163 0.41 -6.55 18.99
N LEU A 164 1.47 -6.06 19.64
CA LEU A 164 1.90 -6.56 20.95
C LEU A 164 0.88 -6.28 22.07
N ARG A 165 0.17 -5.16 22.00
CA ARG A 165 -0.88 -4.81 22.97
C ARG A 165 -2.12 -5.69 22.84
N ASN A 166 -2.38 -6.26 21.66
CA ASN A 166 -3.61 -6.98 21.35
C ASN A 166 -3.40 -8.50 21.17
N LEU A 167 -2.31 -9.09 21.67
CA LEU A 167 -2.03 -10.53 21.48
C LEU A 167 -3.14 -11.47 22.01
N SER A 168 -3.96 -11.00 22.96
CA SER A 168 -5.13 -11.73 23.45
C SER A 168 -6.28 -11.83 22.43
N ASP A 169 -6.28 -11.03 21.35
CA ASP A 169 -7.28 -11.07 20.29
C ASP A 169 -7.32 -12.47 19.64
N LYS A 170 -8.54 -12.93 19.30
CA LYS A 170 -8.79 -14.22 18.67
C LYS A 170 -8.11 -14.37 17.30
N ALA A 171 -7.78 -13.27 16.63
CA ALA A 171 -6.99 -13.27 15.41
C ALA A 171 -5.67 -14.04 15.57
N PHE A 172 -5.06 -13.98 16.76
CA PHE A 172 -3.79 -14.64 17.06
C PHE A 172 -3.93 -16.10 17.53
N ASN A 173 -5.17 -16.63 17.59
CA ASN A 173 -5.39 -18.07 17.75
C ASN A 173 -5.15 -18.84 16.44
N LYS A 174 -5.17 -18.14 15.30
CA LYS A 174 -4.98 -18.73 13.97
C LYS A 174 -3.50 -19.06 13.68
N PRO A 175 -3.24 -19.88 12.66
CA PRO A 175 -1.92 -19.98 12.03
C PRO A 175 -1.27 -18.63 11.76
N ILE A 176 0.03 -18.50 11.96
CA ILE A 176 0.77 -17.24 11.74
C ILE A 176 0.66 -16.78 10.29
N CYS A 177 0.65 -17.69 9.31
CA CYS A 177 0.48 -17.33 7.91
C CYS A 177 -0.90 -16.71 7.60
N GLU A 178 -1.93 -17.01 8.39
CA GLU A 178 -3.25 -16.39 8.30
C GLU A 178 -3.32 -15.08 9.06
N ALA A 179 -2.72 -15.03 10.26
CA ALA A 179 -2.69 -13.82 11.07
C ALA A 179 -1.97 -12.68 10.34
N LEU A 180 -0.87 -12.98 9.62
CA LEU A 180 -0.14 -12.01 8.79
C LEU A 180 -0.99 -11.39 7.66
N LEU A 181 -2.09 -12.02 7.25
CA LEU A 181 -3.01 -11.45 6.27
C LEU A 181 -4.06 -10.51 6.89
N ASN A 182 -4.18 -10.47 8.21
CA ASN A 182 -5.19 -9.67 8.91
C ASN A 182 -4.80 -8.19 8.91
N GLN A 183 -5.51 -7.39 8.11
CA GLN A 183 -5.22 -5.96 7.91
C GLN A 183 -5.50 -5.09 9.13
N LYS A 184 -6.22 -5.57 10.15
CA LYS A 184 -6.33 -4.92 11.47
C LYS A 184 -4.98 -4.83 12.19
N PHE A 185 -4.09 -5.79 11.91
CA PHE A 185 -2.81 -5.94 12.61
C PHE A 185 -1.60 -5.76 11.69
N PHE A 186 -1.65 -6.26 10.45
CA PHE A 186 -0.54 -6.26 9.50
C PHE A 186 -0.92 -5.51 8.21
N ASN A 187 -1.37 -4.25 8.34
CA ASN A 187 -1.83 -3.46 7.21
C ASN A 187 -0.70 -3.19 6.21
N GLY A 188 -0.80 -3.80 5.03
CA GLY A 188 0.25 -3.79 4.00
C GLY A 188 0.78 -5.17 3.66
N ILE A 189 0.71 -6.14 4.58
CA ILE A 189 1.17 -7.52 4.30
C ILE A 189 0.08 -8.30 3.58
N CYS A 190 0.45 -9.03 2.53
CA CYS A 190 -0.40 -10.01 1.90
C CYS A 190 0.39 -11.28 1.55
N ASN A 191 0.22 -11.83 0.34
CA ASN A 191 0.52 -13.22 0.06
C ASN A 191 2.00 -13.50 -0.23
N TYR A 192 2.68 -12.62 -0.97
CA TYR A 192 4.12 -12.79 -1.21
C TYR A 192 4.91 -12.37 0.03
N LEU A 193 4.56 -11.24 0.66
CA LEU A 193 5.28 -10.78 1.85
C LEU A 193 5.19 -11.78 3.00
N ARG A 194 4.03 -12.41 3.26
CA ARG A 194 3.95 -13.42 4.32
C ARG A 194 4.88 -14.61 4.09
N ALA A 195 5.06 -15.04 2.83
CA ALA A 195 5.92 -16.16 2.49
C ALA A 195 7.39 -15.79 2.69
N GLU A 196 7.78 -14.61 2.19
CA GLU A 196 9.12 -14.05 2.31
C GLU A 196 9.55 -13.77 3.76
N ILE A 197 8.64 -13.23 4.57
CA ILE A 197 8.87 -12.94 5.99
C ILE A 197 9.05 -14.23 6.79
N LEU A 198 8.12 -15.19 6.65
CA LEU A 198 8.19 -16.46 7.40
C LEU A 198 9.41 -17.29 6.98
N TYR A 199 9.78 -17.23 5.70
CA TYR A 199 10.96 -17.91 5.17
C TYR A 199 12.26 -17.40 5.77
N ARG A 200 12.44 -16.07 5.88
CA ARG A 200 13.65 -15.45 6.46
C ARG A 200 13.89 -15.89 7.91
N LEU A 201 12.83 -16.16 8.68
CA LEU A 201 12.92 -16.63 10.07
C LEU A 201 12.78 -18.15 10.24
N LYS A 202 12.58 -18.88 9.13
CA LYS A 202 12.32 -20.33 9.14
C LYS A 202 11.18 -20.71 10.11
N ILE A 203 10.16 -19.85 10.21
CA ILE A 203 8.96 -20.08 11.04
C ILE A 203 7.99 -20.96 10.25
N PRO A 204 7.54 -22.12 10.79
CA PRO A 204 6.54 -22.93 10.12
C PRO A 204 5.22 -22.13 9.98
N PRO A 205 4.62 -22.07 8.78
CA PRO A 205 3.49 -21.17 8.52
C PRO A 205 2.24 -21.48 9.34
N PHE A 206 2.11 -22.72 9.81
CA PHE A 206 0.95 -23.20 10.57
C PHE A 206 1.14 -23.19 12.09
N GLU A 207 2.26 -22.64 12.58
CA GLU A 207 2.40 -22.36 14.01
C GLU A 207 1.34 -21.37 14.49
N LYS A 208 0.88 -21.53 15.74
CA LYS A 208 -0.08 -20.62 16.35
C LYS A 208 0.53 -19.23 16.47
N ALA A 209 -0.13 -18.22 15.89
CA ALA A 209 0.40 -16.87 15.78
C ALA A 209 0.79 -16.27 17.14
N ARG A 210 -0.05 -16.46 18.17
CA ARG A 210 0.24 -15.98 19.53
C ARG A 210 1.54 -16.55 20.08
N THR A 211 1.79 -17.85 19.92
CA THR A 211 3.01 -18.50 20.40
C THR A 211 4.26 -17.91 19.76
N VAL A 212 4.22 -17.64 18.45
CA VAL A 212 5.33 -17.00 17.72
C VAL A 212 5.57 -15.56 18.22
N LEU A 213 4.50 -14.81 18.49
CA LEU A 213 4.57 -13.39 18.86
C LEU A 213 4.89 -13.14 20.34
N GLU A 214 4.45 -14.01 21.25
CA GLU A 214 4.75 -13.91 22.70
C GLU A 214 6.25 -14.07 22.97
N ALA A 215 6.94 -14.92 22.20
CA ALA A 215 8.39 -15.07 22.26
C ALA A 215 9.13 -13.72 22.05
N LEU A 216 8.50 -12.76 21.36
CA LEU A 216 9.08 -11.43 21.10
C LEU A 216 8.96 -10.48 22.31
N GLN A 217 7.99 -10.68 23.19
CA GLN A 217 7.84 -9.85 24.39
C GLN A 217 8.99 -10.08 25.38
N HIS A 218 9.44 -11.34 25.52
CA HIS A 218 10.55 -11.70 26.39
C HIS A 218 11.88 -11.09 25.94
N ARG A 219 12.08 -10.89 24.62
CA ARG A 219 13.29 -10.27 24.07
C ARG A 219 13.49 -8.81 24.48
N LYS A 220 12.40 -8.06 24.70
CA LYS A 220 12.45 -6.65 25.15
C LYS A 220 12.87 -6.50 26.61
N GLN A 221 12.76 -7.56 27.43
CA GLN A 221 13.01 -7.51 28.88
C GLN A 221 14.48 -7.76 29.26
N SER A 222 15.43 -7.51 28.36
CA SER A 222 16.86 -7.48 28.69
C SER A 222 17.31 -6.02 28.93
N PRO A 223 17.14 -5.49 30.15
CA PRO A 223 17.44 -4.08 30.49
C PRO A 223 18.93 -3.74 30.37
N ASP A 224 19.83 -4.71 30.48
CA ASP A 224 21.29 -4.49 30.60
C ASP A 224 22.05 -4.26 29.28
N LEU A 225 21.36 -4.27 28.13
CA LEU A 225 22.02 -4.02 26.85
C LEU A 225 22.05 -2.53 26.51
N THR A 226 23.25 -2.00 26.30
CA THR A 226 23.47 -0.63 25.78
C THR A 226 22.81 -0.47 24.41
N LEU A 227 22.46 0.78 24.04
CA LEU A 227 21.78 1.09 22.78
C LEU A 227 22.53 0.52 21.56
N SER A 228 23.86 0.65 21.52
CA SER A 228 24.70 0.11 20.45
C SER A 228 24.67 -1.42 20.36
N LYS A 229 24.62 -2.13 21.51
CA LYS A 229 24.47 -3.59 21.53
C LYS A 229 23.07 -4.02 21.11
N LYS A 230 22.02 -3.29 21.49
CA LYS A 230 20.64 -3.53 21.03
C LYS A 230 20.49 -3.35 19.52
N VAL A 231 21.09 -2.29 18.95
CA VAL A 231 21.10 -2.05 17.51
C VAL A 231 21.84 -3.16 16.76
N LYS A 232 23.03 -3.56 17.25
CA LYS A 232 23.79 -4.66 16.65
C LYS A 232 23.01 -5.98 16.70
N LEU A 233 22.44 -6.34 17.86
CA LEU A 233 21.69 -7.58 18.03
C LEU A 233 20.40 -7.63 17.18
N LYS A 234 19.69 -6.51 17.05
CA LYS A 234 18.51 -6.39 16.17
C LYS A 234 18.89 -6.51 14.69
N ARG A 235 20.05 -6.00 14.31
CA ARG A 235 20.57 -6.11 12.94
C ARG A 235 20.98 -7.54 12.60
N GLU A 236 21.57 -8.26 13.55
CA GLU A 236 22.03 -9.65 13.36
C GLU A 236 20.88 -10.67 13.48
N ASN A 237 19.88 -10.41 14.32
CA ASN A 237 18.76 -11.32 14.53
C ASN A 237 17.42 -10.56 14.59
N PRO A 238 16.89 -10.09 13.44
CA PRO A 238 15.60 -9.40 13.41
C PRO A 238 14.47 -10.31 13.87
N ASP A 239 13.47 -9.75 14.55
CA ASP A 239 12.24 -10.48 14.87
C ASP A 239 11.16 -10.41 13.77
N LEU A 240 10.06 -11.15 13.95
CA LEU A 240 8.98 -11.23 12.97
C LEU A 240 8.36 -9.87 12.65
N LEU A 241 8.16 -9.01 13.66
CA LEU A 241 7.56 -7.69 13.46
C LEU A 241 8.56 -6.73 12.81
N GLU A 242 9.85 -6.85 13.12
CA GLU A 242 10.92 -6.13 12.40
C GLU A 242 10.94 -6.50 10.92
N LEU A 243 10.82 -7.80 10.58
CA LEU A 243 10.75 -8.22 9.18
C LEU A 243 9.44 -7.83 8.48
N CYS A 244 8.33 -7.70 9.21
CA CYS A 244 7.09 -7.13 8.64
C CYS A 244 7.28 -5.67 8.18
N HIS A 245 8.31 -4.98 8.66
CA HIS A 245 8.69 -3.66 8.20
C HIS A 245 9.83 -3.71 7.17
N ALA A 246 10.93 -4.38 7.50
CA ALA A 246 12.14 -4.39 6.67
C ALA A 246 11.92 -5.03 5.29
N VAL A 247 11.22 -6.17 5.22
CA VAL A 247 11.03 -6.92 3.97
C VAL A 247 10.22 -6.11 2.93
N PRO A 248 9.11 -5.45 3.29
CA PRO A 248 8.45 -4.52 2.37
C PRO A 248 9.32 -3.32 1.97
N MET A 249 10.17 -2.79 2.87
CA MET A 249 11.07 -1.67 2.55
C MET A 249 12.12 -2.08 1.51
N GLU A 250 12.64 -3.31 1.55
CA GLU A 250 13.52 -3.85 0.49
C GLU A 250 12.85 -3.73 -0.90
N VAL A 251 11.54 -4.00 -0.99
CA VAL A 251 10.78 -3.88 -2.25
C VAL A 251 10.64 -2.43 -2.70
N ILE A 252 10.45 -1.50 -1.77
CA ILE A 252 10.41 -0.06 -2.08
C ILE A 252 11.78 0.41 -2.58
N ASP A 253 12.88 -0.03 -1.93
CA ASP A 253 14.24 0.38 -2.27
C ASP A 253 14.70 -0.14 -3.64
N MET A 254 14.09 -1.23 -4.14
CA MET A 254 14.26 -1.68 -5.53
C MET A 254 13.66 -0.70 -6.56
N GLY A 255 12.88 0.29 -6.13
CA GLY A 255 12.47 1.43 -6.96
C GLY A 255 11.44 1.10 -8.03
N GLY A 256 10.60 0.09 -7.82
CA GLY A 256 9.56 -0.32 -8.79
C GLY A 256 10.08 -1.11 -10.00
N LYS A 257 11.35 -1.54 -10.00
CA LYS A 257 11.88 -2.48 -11.00
C LYS A 257 11.15 -3.82 -10.85
N GLY A 258 10.29 -4.15 -11.82
CA GLY A 258 9.56 -5.40 -11.91
C GLY A 258 8.19 -5.49 -11.24
N TYR A 259 7.87 -4.56 -10.33
CA TYR A 259 6.52 -4.48 -9.76
C TYR A 259 6.18 -3.04 -9.36
N GLY A 260 6.19 -2.15 -10.36
CA GLY A 260 5.90 -0.73 -10.26
C GLY A 260 4.54 -0.31 -10.83
N PRO A 261 4.17 0.98 -10.70
CA PRO A 261 2.93 1.53 -11.26
C PRO A 261 2.93 1.61 -12.79
N GLU A 262 4.11 1.75 -13.39
CA GLU A 262 4.33 1.56 -14.82
C GLU A 262 4.56 0.08 -15.09
N PRO A 263 3.89 -0.53 -16.10
CA PRO A 263 4.24 -1.87 -16.53
C PRO A 263 5.64 -1.83 -17.15
N SER A 264 6.66 -2.23 -16.39
CA SER A 264 7.94 -2.65 -16.97
C SER A 264 7.83 -4.12 -17.35
N ASP A 265 8.16 -4.47 -18.60
CA ASP A 265 8.24 -5.88 -19.02
C ASP A 265 9.38 -6.63 -18.30
N ASP A 266 10.27 -5.90 -17.65
CA ASP A 266 11.37 -6.43 -16.84
C ASP A 266 10.92 -6.66 -15.39
N THR A 267 10.41 -7.86 -15.11
CA THR A 267 10.09 -8.38 -13.77
C THR A 267 11.29 -9.03 -13.06
N THR A 268 12.45 -9.08 -13.70
CA THR A 268 13.58 -9.91 -13.29
C THR A 268 14.11 -9.51 -11.90
N ALA A 269 14.25 -8.22 -11.61
CA ALA A 269 14.73 -7.76 -10.31
C ALA A 269 13.84 -8.23 -9.14
N PHE A 270 12.52 -8.20 -9.32
CA PHE A 270 11.59 -8.67 -8.30
C PHE A 270 11.60 -10.18 -8.18
N GLU A 271 11.66 -10.90 -9.30
CA GLU A 271 11.75 -12.37 -9.33
C GLU A 271 13.04 -12.88 -8.66
N GLU A 272 14.17 -12.22 -8.89
CA GLU A 272 15.46 -12.51 -8.24
C GLU A 272 15.45 -12.20 -6.74
N TRP A 273 14.65 -11.22 -6.31
CA TRP A 273 14.49 -10.89 -4.89
C TRP A 273 13.67 -11.93 -4.12
N LEU A 274 12.74 -12.64 -4.79
CA LEU A 274 11.92 -13.67 -4.17
C LEU A 274 12.78 -14.86 -3.74
N GLN A 275 12.69 -15.22 -2.46
CA GLN A 275 13.43 -16.37 -1.91
C GLN A 275 12.51 -17.56 -1.63
N CYS A 276 11.19 -17.35 -1.57
CA CYS A 276 10.23 -18.37 -1.16
C CYS A 276 8.97 -18.39 -2.03
N TYR A 277 8.35 -17.24 -2.27
CA TYR A 277 7.08 -17.17 -2.98
C TYR A 277 7.25 -17.59 -4.44
N CYS A 278 6.57 -18.66 -4.86
CA CYS A 278 6.69 -19.24 -6.21
C CYS A 278 8.11 -19.69 -6.61
N VAL A 279 9.05 -19.81 -5.66
CA VAL A 279 10.43 -20.24 -5.95
C VAL A 279 10.48 -21.77 -6.11
N PRO A 280 11.16 -22.31 -7.14
CA PRO A 280 11.32 -23.76 -7.34
C PRO A 280 11.91 -24.46 -6.10
N GLY A 281 11.37 -25.64 -5.78
CA GLY A 281 11.80 -26.44 -4.62
C GLY A 281 11.11 -26.07 -3.30
N MET A 282 10.37 -24.96 -3.23
CA MET A 282 9.55 -24.63 -2.06
C MET A 282 8.30 -25.48 -1.98
N ARG A 283 7.86 -25.78 -0.75
CA ARG A 283 6.57 -26.41 -0.51
C ARG A 283 5.47 -25.37 -0.52
N SER A 284 4.25 -25.81 -0.83
CA SER A 284 3.07 -24.96 -0.76
C SER A 284 1.88 -25.70 -0.17
N LEU A 285 1.08 -25.00 0.64
CA LEU A 285 -0.18 -25.50 1.19
C LEU A 285 -1.27 -24.43 1.08
N ARG A 286 -2.53 -24.83 1.29
CA ARG A 286 -3.68 -23.90 1.35
C ARG A 286 -3.95 -23.53 2.81
N ASP A 287 -4.16 -22.25 3.08
CA ASP A 287 -4.66 -21.78 4.37
C ASP A 287 -6.18 -21.96 4.49
N GLY A 288 -6.75 -21.63 5.66
CA GLY A 288 -8.18 -21.75 5.93
C GLY A 288 -9.09 -20.90 5.03
N ASN A 289 -8.54 -19.94 4.27
CA ASN A 289 -9.26 -19.13 3.29
C ASN A 289 -8.96 -19.55 1.84
N GLY A 290 -8.30 -20.69 1.64
CA GLY A 290 -7.96 -21.23 0.32
C GLY A 290 -6.81 -20.52 -0.39
N ARG A 291 -6.09 -19.61 0.27
CA ARG A 291 -4.91 -18.95 -0.34
C ARG A 291 -3.69 -19.85 -0.18
N THR A 292 -2.87 -19.92 -1.22
CA THR A 292 -1.60 -20.66 -1.16
C THR A 292 -0.60 -19.92 -0.26
N ILE A 293 0.11 -20.67 0.57
CA ILE A 293 1.29 -20.21 1.33
C ILE A 293 2.49 -21.06 0.91
N TRP A 294 3.63 -20.41 0.65
CA TRP A 294 4.91 -21.04 0.31
C TRP A 294 5.83 -21.05 1.52
N PHE A 295 6.59 -22.13 1.69
CA PHE A 295 7.51 -22.31 2.81
C PHE A 295 8.55 -23.40 2.51
N GLN A 296 9.63 -23.40 3.30
CA GLN A 296 10.63 -24.46 3.30
C GLN A 296 10.41 -25.40 4.49
N VAL A 297 10.49 -26.71 4.27
CA VAL A 297 10.49 -27.70 5.36
C VAL A 297 11.91 -27.87 5.87
N ARG A 298 12.11 -27.80 7.19
CA ARG A 298 13.38 -28.19 7.80
C ARG A 298 13.59 -29.69 7.56
N THR A 299 14.57 -30.04 6.74
CA THR A 299 15.01 -31.43 6.61
C THR A 299 15.76 -31.85 7.89
N ALA A 300 15.51 -33.07 8.37
CA ALA A 300 16.06 -33.59 9.63
C ALA A 300 17.60 -33.50 9.74
N VAL A 301 18.30 -33.45 8.61
CA VAL A 301 19.77 -33.28 8.53
C VAL A 301 20.24 -31.94 9.12
N ALA A 302 19.44 -30.86 9.02
CA ALA A 302 19.81 -29.54 9.56
C ALA A 302 19.76 -29.48 11.10
N LEU A 303 18.94 -30.33 11.74
CA LEU A 303 18.81 -30.39 13.20
C LEU A 303 20.04 -30.99 13.89
N HIS A 304 20.86 -31.75 13.16
CA HIS A 304 22.14 -32.27 13.69
C HIS A 304 23.27 -31.26 13.62
N SER A 305 23.26 -30.35 12.64
CA SER A 305 24.28 -29.29 12.55
C SER A 305 24.13 -28.25 13.66
N GLU A 306 22.91 -27.81 13.96
CA GLU A 306 22.67 -26.79 14.99
C GLU A 306 22.91 -27.29 16.43
N ARG A 307 22.86 -28.62 16.67
CA ARG A 307 23.16 -29.23 17.98
C ARG A 307 24.65 -29.46 18.23
N LEU A 308 25.50 -29.35 17.22
CA LEU A 308 26.95 -29.49 17.37
C LEU A 308 27.65 -28.13 17.58
N ASP A 309 26.97 -27.02 17.25
CA ASP A 309 27.47 -25.65 17.39
C ASP A 309 26.79 -24.84 18.52
N SER A 310 26.08 -25.51 19.46
CA SER A 310 25.56 -24.92 20.70
C SER A 310 26.11 -25.63 21.94
#